data_AF-A0A3L9Y476-F1
#
_entry.id   AF-A0A3L9Y476-F1
#
_cell.length_a   1.000
_cell.length_b   1.000
_cell.length_c   1.000
_cell.angle_alpha   90.00
_cell.angle_beta   90.00
_cell.angle_gamma   90.00
#
_symmetry.space_group_name_H-M   'P 1'
#
loop_
_entity.id
_entity.type
_entity.pdbx_description
1 polymer ?
#
loop_
_entity_poly.entity_id
_entity_poly.type
_entity_poly.pdbx_seq_one_letter_code
_entity_poly.pdbx_strand_id
1 'polypeptide(L)'
;MSTNPVSRIRLIGSAMIVILTLTAVIASLASIGPSGLTWAWLIGGAGIGYAVLSFIMNLRHPAAAEAAWDEQNTAAHRDSLIFGFWAVLAVFIVFLVLVLSGLLDADMAFFWLGPVLGAAPPAHYLASILRGRAE
;
A
#
# COMPACT_ATOMS: atom_id res chain seq x y z
N MET A 1 -18.50 -5.44 -9.61
CA MET A 1 -17.38 -6.05 -8.86
C MET A 1 -16.96 -7.31 -9.59
N SER A 2 -15.72 -7.36 -10.07
CA SER A 2 -15.14 -8.50 -10.81
C SER A 2 -15.52 -9.85 -10.16
N THR A 3 -15.93 -10.82 -10.96
CA THR A 3 -16.17 -12.21 -10.51
C THR A 3 -14.87 -13.00 -10.37
N ASN A 4 -13.74 -12.42 -10.79
CA ASN A 4 -12.43 -13.02 -10.76
C ASN A 4 -11.87 -13.08 -9.33
N PRO A 5 -11.57 -14.28 -8.80
CA PRO A 5 -11.07 -14.43 -7.44
C PRO A 5 -9.69 -13.79 -7.22
N VAL A 6 -8.84 -13.74 -8.25
CA VAL A 6 -7.51 -13.14 -8.18
C VAL A 6 -7.62 -11.60 -8.09
N SER A 7 -8.44 -10.98 -8.93
CA SER A 7 -8.71 -9.53 -8.88
C SER A 7 -9.28 -9.10 -7.53
N ARG A 8 -10.23 -9.87 -6.98
CA ARG A 8 -10.81 -9.61 -5.65
C ARG A 8 -9.76 -9.63 -4.55
N ILE A 9 -8.89 -10.64 -4.53
CA ILE A 9 -7.85 -10.74 -3.51
C ILE A 9 -6.87 -9.59 -3.63
N ARG A 10 -6.51 -9.19 -4.85
CA ARG A 10 -5.65 -8.01 -5.07
C ARG A 10 -6.29 -6.73 -4.56
N LEU A 11 -7.58 -6.53 -4.83
CA LEU A 11 -8.34 -5.38 -4.34
C LEU A 11 -8.43 -5.36 -2.81
N ILE A 12 -8.73 -6.50 -2.18
CA ILE A 12 -8.79 -6.66 -0.72
C ILE A 12 -7.41 -6.40 -0.11
N GLY A 13 -6.34 -6.97 -0.67
CA GLY A 13 -4.98 -6.75 -0.19
C GLY A 13 -4.55 -5.29 -0.29
N SER A 14 -4.89 -4.63 -1.40
CA SER A 14 -4.63 -3.20 -1.61
C SER A 14 -5.39 -2.36 -0.57
N ALA A 15 -6.68 -2.62 -0.38
CA ALA A 15 -7.50 -1.93 0.60
C ALA A 15 -6.99 -2.14 2.03
N MET A 16 -6.63 -3.37 2.38
CA MET A 16 -6.11 -3.73 3.70
C MET A 16 -4.81 -2.97 4.01
N ILE A 17 -3.84 -2.93 3.08
CA ILE A 17 -2.57 -2.21 3.30
C ILE A 17 -2.81 -0.71 3.47
N VAL A 18 -3.70 -0.13 2.68
CA VAL A 18 -4.05 1.30 2.77
C VAL A 18 -4.73 1.60 4.10
N ILE A 19 -5.74 0.81 4.48
CA ILE A 19 -6.49 0.98 5.74
C ILE A 19 -5.56 0.82 6.95
N LEU A 20 -4.73 -0.23 6.98
CA LEU A 20 -3.79 -0.45 8.08
C LEU A 20 -2.78 0.68 8.21
N THR A 21 -2.20 1.12 7.10
CA THR A 21 -1.23 2.23 7.10
C THR A 21 -1.88 3.54 7.54
N LEU A 22 -3.06 3.87 7.03
CA LEU A 22 -3.80 5.06 7.45
C LEU A 22 -4.19 4.99 8.93
N THR A 23 -4.62 3.83 9.41
CA THR A 23 -4.97 3.61 10.82
C THR A 23 -3.75 3.82 11.70
N ALA A 24 -2.59 3.28 11.33
CA ALA A 24 -1.33 3.46 12.06
C ALA A 24 -0.92 4.93 12.12
N VAL A 25 -1.05 5.68 11.02
CA VAL A 25 -0.74 7.11 10.97
C VAL A 25 -1.71 7.91 11.85
N ILE A 26 -3.02 7.69 11.71
CA ILE A 26 -4.04 8.40 12.51
C ILE A 26 -3.85 8.10 14.00
N ALA A 27 -3.64 6.83 14.36
CA ALA A 27 -3.38 6.40 15.72
C ALA A 27 -2.13 7.06 16.30
N SER A 28 -1.04 7.12 15.52
CA SER A 28 0.21 7.77 15.92
C SER A 28 0.02 9.28 16.15
N LEU A 29 -0.72 9.97 15.26
CA LEU A 29 -1.04 11.39 15.40
C LEU A 29 -1.93 11.68 16.60
N ALA A 30 -2.89 10.79 16.89
CA ALA A 30 -3.74 10.90 18.07
C ALA A 30 -3.02 10.48 19.37
N SER A 31 -1.80 9.95 19.28
CA SER A 31 -1.08 9.33 20.41
C SER A 31 -1.88 8.20 21.06
N ILE A 32 -2.62 7.42 20.25
CA ILE A 32 -3.46 6.31 20.68
C ILE A 32 -2.90 5.02 20.10
N GLY A 33 -2.97 3.94 20.89
CA GLY A 33 -2.70 2.59 20.38
C GLY A 33 -1.28 2.08 20.65
N PRO A 34 -0.88 1.00 19.96
CA PRO A 34 0.33 0.28 20.28
C PRO A 34 1.59 0.98 19.74
N SER A 35 2.75 0.50 20.17
CA SER A 35 4.06 1.02 19.75
C SER A 35 4.25 0.96 18.22
N GLY A 36 5.15 1.80 17.69
CA GLY A 36 5.54 1.79 16.28
C GLY A 36 6.03 0.41 15.80
N LEU A 37 6.76 -0.32 16.64
CA LEU A 37 7.21 -1.68 16.33
C LEU A 37 6.03 -2.65 16.15
N THR A 38 5.00 -2.54 16.98
CA THR A 38 3.78 -3.35 16.84
C THR A 38 3.07 -3.03 15.53
N TRP A 39 2.94 -1.75 15.17
CA TRP A 39 2.40 -1.35 13.87
C TRP A 39 3.22 -1.89 12.71
N ALA A 40 4.55 -1.88 12.83
CA ALA A 40 5.45 -2.47 11.83
C ALA A 40 5.13 -3.95 11.58
N TRP A 41 4.98 -4.73 12.66
CA TRP A 41 4.63 -6.14 12.58
C TRP A 41 3.23 -6.37 12.00
N LEU A 42 2.25 -5.53 12.34
CA LEU A 42 0.91 -5.62 11.78
C LEU A 42 0.90 -5.32 10.27
N ILE A 43 1.52 -4.23 9.84
CA ILE A 43 1.58 -3.84 8.43
C ILE A 43 2.42 -4.84 7.63
N GLY A 44 3.63 -5.15 8.11
CA GLY A 44 4.55 -6.08 7.46
C GLY A 44 4.00 -7.50 7.41
N GLY A 45 3.44 -7.99 8.52
CA GLY A 45 2.80 -9.31 8.59
C GLY A 45 1.59 -9.44 7.68
N ALA A 46 0.73 -8.41 7.63
CA ALA A 46 -0.39 -8.36 6.70
C ALA A 46 0.09 -8.34 5.23
N GLY A 47 1.16 -7.59 4.94
CA GLY A 47 1.79 -7.56 3.61
C GLY A 47 2.33 -8.93 3.18
N ILE A 48 3.07 -9.61 4.06
CA ILE A 48 3.60 -10.96 3.80
C ILE A 48 2.45 -11.96 3.62
N GLY A 49 1.46 -11.95 4.51
CA GLY A 49 0.30 -12.83 4.42
C GLY A 49 -0.47 -12.64 3.12
N TYR A 50 -0.68 -11.40 2.71
CA TYR A 50 -1.28 -11.07 1.42
C TYR A 50 -0.42 -11.56 0.24
N ALA A 51 0.90 -11.38 0.28
CA ALA A 51 1.79 -11.85 -0.78
C ALA A 51 1.73 -13.38 -0.94
N VAL A 52 1.73 -14.12 0.16
CA VAL A 52 1.59 -15.59 0.18
C VAL A 52 0.24 -16.01 -0.39
N LEU A 53 -0.86 -15.39 0.06
CA LEU A 53 -2.19 -15.71 -0.44
C LEU A 53 -2.31 -15.40 -1.93
N SER A 54 -1.81 -14.25 -2.38
CA SER A 54 -1.79 -13.86 -3.78
C SER A 54 -1.00 -14.88 -4.61
N PHE A 55 0.17 -15.30 -4.14
CA PHE A 55 0.97 -16.33 -4.80
C PHE A 55 0.21 -17.65 -4.97
N ILE A 56 -0.39 -18.16 -3.88
CA ILE A 56 -1.19 -19.40 -3.91
C ILE A 56 -2.34 -19.28 -4.91
N MET A 57 -3.01 -18.13 -4.96
CA MET A 57 -4.17 -17.91 -5.84
C MET A 57 -3.79 -17.82 -7.31
N ASN A 58 -2.66 -17.19 -7.64
CA ASN A 58 -2.14 -17.18 -9.01
C ASN A 58 -1.77 -18.61 -9.47
N LEU A 59 -1.20 -19.44 -8.59
CA LEU A 59 -0.89 -20.85 -8.92
C LEU A 59 -2.15 -21.71 -9.09
N ARG A 60 -3.18 -21.51 -8.26
CA ARG A 60 -4.43 -22.28 -8.33
C ARG A 60 -5.34 -21.88 -9.48
N HIS A 61 -5.25 -20.62 -9.92
CA HIS A 61 -6.13 -20.06 -10.95
C HIS A 61 -5.33 -19.32 -12.04
N PRO A 62 -4.47 -20.01 -12.81
CA PRO A 62 -3.58 -19.35 -13.78
C PRO A 62 -4.35 -18.59 -14.87
N ALA A 63 -5.43 -19.16 -15.42
CA ALA A 63 -6.27 -18.49 -16.41
C ALA A 63 -6.97 -17.24 -15.85
N ALA A 64 -7.29 -17.23 -14.55
CA ALA A 64 -7.88 -16.07 -13.89
C ALA A 64 -6.81 -15.00 -13.58
N ALA A 65 -5.54 -15.36 -13.44
CA ALA A 65 -4.47 -14.41 -13.20
C ALA A 65 -4.19 -13.51 -14.40
N GLU A 66 -4.31 -14.05 -15.62
CA GLU A 66 -4.18 -13.30 -16.87
C GLU A 66 -5.38 -12.36 -17.05
N ALA A 67 -6.60 -12.87 -16.93
CA ALA A 67 -7.81 -12.06 -16.97
C ALA A 67 -7.85 -10.97 -15.86
N ALA A 68 -7.25 -11.25 -14.70
CA ALA A 68 -7.13 -10.27 -13.64
C ALA A 68 -6.22 -9.10 -14.05
N TRP A 69 -5.15 -9.35 -14.81
CA TRP A 69 -4.32 -8.27 -15.30
C TRP A 69 -5.04 -7.38 -16.31
N ASP A 70 -5.87 -7.97 -17.16
CA ASP A 70 -6.70 -7.22 -18.11
C ASP A 70 -7.74 -6.35 -17.39
N GLU A 71 -8.42 -6.91 -16.39
CA GLU A 71 -9.38 -6.16 -15.54
C GLU A 71 -8.69 -4.97 -14.86
N GLN A 72 -7.55 -5.20 -14.20
CA GLN A 72 -6.87 -4.17 -13.41
C GLN A 72 -6.30 -2.99 -14.21
N ASN A 73 -6.49 -2.95 -15.54
CA ASN A 73 -5.99 -1.95 -16.47
C ASN A 73 -4.50 -1.68 -16.25
N THR A 74 -3.65 -2.34 -17.04
CA THR A 74 -2.18 -2.20 -16.98
C THR A 74 -1.70 -0.74 -16.94
N ALA A 75 -2.42 0.20 -17.55
CA ALA A 75 -2.13 1.63 -17.45
C ALA A 75 -2.38 2.18 -16.03
N ALA A 76 -3.52 1.87 -15.41
CA ALA A 76 -3.82 2.27 -14.04
C ALA A 76 -2.83 1.66 -13.03
N HIS A 77 -2.38 0.43 -13.26
CA HIS A 77 -1.33 -0.19 -12.45
C HIS A 77 0.00 0.56 -12.60
N ARG A 78 0.45 0.83 -13.83
CA ARG A 78 1.68 1.59 -14.09
C ARG A 78 1.63 3.00 -13.49
N ASP A 79 0.52 3.70 -13.66
CA ASP A 79 0.31 5.04 -13.10
C ASP A 79 0.37 5.03 -11.57
N SER A 80 -0.14 3.96 -10.93
CA SER A 80 -0.05 3.79 -9.48
C SER A 80 1.40 3.66 -8.99
N LEU A 81 2.28 2.99 -9.75
CA LEU A 81 3.69 2.86 -9.42
C LEU A 81 4.43 4.20 -9.58
N ILE A 82 4.14 4.93 -10.67
CA ILE A 82 4.69 6.27 -10.90
C ILE A 82 4.24 7.22 -9.78
N PHE A 83 2.97 7.19 -9.41
CA PHE A 83 2.45 7.97 -8.29
C PHE A 83 3.16 7.60 -6.98
N GLY A 84 3.32 6.31 -6.70
CA GLY A 84 4.01 5.83 -5.50
C GLY A 84 5.45 6.34 -5.41
N PHE A 85 6.19 6.32 -6.52
CA PHE A 85 7.54 6.89 -6.60
C PHE A 85 7.55 8.37 -6.22
N TRP A 86 6.69 9.18 -6.83
CA TRP A 86 6.63 10.62 -6.54
C TRP A 86 6.14 10.93 -5.13
N ALA A 87 5.19 10.15 -4.61
CA ALA A 87 4.69 10.29 -3.25
C ALA A 87 5.80 10.01 -2.22
N VAL A 88 6.57 8.93 -2.40
CA VAL A 88 7.70 8.59 -1.53
C VAL A 88 8.78 9.66 -1.60
N LEU A 89 9.10 10.16 -2.79
CA LEU A 89 10.07 11.24 -2.95
C LEU A 89 9.64 12.52 -2.20
N ALA A 90 8.37 12.90 -2.33
CA ALA A 90 7.84 14.06 -1.62
C ALA A 90 7.92 13.88 -0.09
N VAL A 91 7.51 12.72 0.42
CA VAL A 91 7.59 12.41 1.86
C VAL A 91 9.04 12.39 2.33
N PHE A 92 9.95 11.80 1.55
CA PHE A 92 11.38 11.81 1.84
C PHE A 92 11.92 13.23 2.00
N ILE A 93 11.60 14.14 1.08
CA ILE A 93 12.05 15.54 1.16
C ILE A 93 11.50 16.22 2.43
N VAL A 94 10.22 16.00 2.75
CA VAL A 94 9.61 16.55 3.97
C VAL A 94 10.32 16.01 5.22
N PHE A 95 10.51 14.69 5.31
CA PHE A 95 11.18 14.07 6.44
C PHE A 95 12.64 14.52 6.56
N LEU A 96 13.36 14.67 5.45
CA LEU A 96 14.72 15.20 5.44
C LEU A 96 14.78 16.60 6.06
N VAL A 97 13.86 17.49 5.69
CA VAL A 97 13.78 18.84 6.28
C VAL A 97 13.47 18.77 7.78
N LEU A 98 12.56 17.90 8.21
CA LEU A 98 12.22 17.70 9.62
C LEU A 98 13.40 17.15 10.43
N VAL A 99 14.18 16.23 9.87
CA VAL A 99 15.38 15.68 10.51
C VAL A 99 16.47 16.75 10.61
N LEU A 100 16.74 17.49 9.53
CA LEU A 100 17.75 18.56 9.52
C LEU A 100 17.40 19.73 10.47
N SER A 101 16.11 19.94 10.76
CA SER A 101 15.63 20.93 11.72
C SER A 101 15.53 20.40 13.15
N GLY A 102 15.88 19.13 13.40
CA GLY A 102 15.80 18.51 14.72
C GLY A 102 14.38 18.24 15.22
N LEU A 103 13.38 18.29 14.34
CA LEU A 103 11.97 18.07 14.66
C LEU A 103 11.56 16.59 14.56
N LEU A 104 12.36 15.76 13.90
CA LEU A 104 12.09 14.33 13.70
C LEU A 104 13.38 13.53 13.83
N ASP A 105 13.32 12.40 14.52
CA ASP A 105 14.43 11.45 14.58
C ASP A 105 14.64 10.77 13.21
N ALA A 106 15.89 10.59 12.80
CA ALA A 106 16.24 9.95 11.53
C ALA A 106 15.76 8.49 11.45
N ASP A 107 15.81 7.75 12.56
CA ASP A 107 15.36 6.36 12.63
C ASP A 107 13.84 6.28 12.43
N MET A 108 13.11 7.22 13.03
CA MET A 108 11.65 7.35 12.87
C MET A 108 11.28 7.77 11.44
N ALA A 109 12.00 8.71 10.85
CA ALA A 109 11.80 9.13 9.48
C ALA A 109 12.00 7.97 8.50
N PHE A 110 13.08 7.20 8.66
CA PHE A 110 13.37 6.05 7.81
C PHE A 110 12.31 4.95 7.98
N PHE A 111 11.89 4.69 9.21
CA PHE A 111 10.83 3.73 9.51
C PHE A 111 9.53 4.04 8.75
N TRP A 112 9.09 5.30 8.75
CA TRP A 112 7.83 5.70 8.12
C TRP A 112 7.87 5.78 6.58
N LEU A 113 9.05 5.82 5.97
CA LEU A 113 9.17 5.75 4.51
C LEU A 113 8.71 4.40 3.94
N GLY A 114 8.95 3.30 4.66
CA GLY A 114 8.54 1.96 4.25
C GLY A 114 7.02 1.80 4.06
N PRO A 115 6.20 2.13 5.07
CA PRO A 115 4.74 2.13 4.94
C PRO A 115 4.22 3.03 3.81
N VAL A 116 4.82 4.21 3.60
CA VAL A 116 4.43 5.11 2.50
C VAL A 116 4.71 4.46 1.14
N LEU A 117 5.88 3.85 0.96
CA LEU A 117 6.24 3.10 -0.24
C LEU A 117 5.26 1.95 -0.51
N GLY A 118 4.87 1.23 0.54
CA GLY A 118 3.93 0.11 0.43
C GLY A 118 2.48 0.53 0.17
N ALA A 119 2.04 1.67 0.70
CA ALA A 119 0.63 2.08 0.69
C ALA A 119 0.27 3.10 -0.42
N ALA A 120 1.23 3.90 -0.91
CA ALA A 120 0.93 4.94 -1.89
C ALA A 120 0.46 4.39 -3.25
N PRO A 121 1.13 3.38 -3.87
CA PRO A 121 0.61 2.75 -5.08
C PRO A 121 -0.79 2.15 -4.92
N PRO A 122 -1.08 1.28 -3.92
CA PRO A 122 -2.42 0.72 -3.78
C PRO A 122 -3.48 1.78 -3.44
N ALA A 123 -3.14 2.86 -2.73
CA ALA A 123 -4.07 3.97 -2.50
C ALA A 123 -4.47 4.65 -3.81
N HIS A 124 -3.51 4.93 -4.69
CA HIS A 124 -3.81 5.50 -6.01
C HIS A 124 -4.62 4.55 -6.88
N TYR A 125 -4.27 3.26 -6.86
CA TYR A 125 -4.99 2.23 -7.60
C TYR A 125 -6.46 2.13 -7.15
N LEU A 126 -6.73 2.07 -5.85
CA LEU A 126 -8.10 2.09 -5.31
C LEU A 126 -8.85 3.37 -5.69
N ALA A 127 -8.19 4.53 -5.61
CA ALA A 127 -8.79 5.79 -6.02
C ALA A 127 -9.14 5.80 -7.52
N SER A 128 -8.34 5.16 -8.37
CA SER A 128 -8.61 4.99 -9.80
C SER A 128 -9.86 4.14 -10.04
N ILE A 129 -10.00 3.02 -9.34
CA ILE A 129 -11.19 2.15 -9.40
C ILE A 129 -12.43 2.90 -8.96
N LEU A 130 -12.38 3.61 -7.82
CA LEU A 130 -13.52 4.40 -7.32
C LEU A 130 -13.94 5.53 -8.27
N ARG A 131 -13.02 6.03 -9.10
CA ARG A 131 -13.29 7.03 -10.14
C ARG A 131 -13.75 6.42 -11.47
N GLY A 132 -13.93 5.10 -11.54
CA GLY A 132 -14.31 4.39 -12.76
C GLY A 132 -13.24 4.38 -13.85
N ARG A 133 -11.96 4.53 -13.49
CA ARG A 133 -10.83 4.55 -14.43
C ARG A 133 -10.07 3.22 -14.53
N ALA A 134 -10.47 2.24 -13.71
CA ALA A 134 -10.02 0.85 -13.76
C ALA A 134 -11.24 -0.03 -13.43
N GLU A 135 -11.43 -1.15 -14.17
CA GLU A 135 -12.59 -2.04 -14.04
C GLU A 135 -12.31 -3.31 -13.23
#